data_AF-A0A3N6W5F3-F1
#
_entry.id   AF-A0A3N6W5F3-F1
#
_cell.length_a   1.000
_cell.length_b   1.000
_cell.length_c   1.000
_cell.angle_alpha   90.00
_cell.angle_beta   90.00
_cell.angle_gamma   90.00
#
_symmetry.space_group_name_H-M   'P 1'
#
loop_
_entity.id
_entity.type
_entity.pdbx_description
1 polymer ?
#
loop_
_entity_poly.entity_id
_entity_poly.type
_entity_poly.pdbx_seq_one_letter_code
_entity_poly.pdbx_strand_id
1 'polypeptide(L)'
;MGTRDGWDVSDEALTKTYEFDDFRAAIDFMSRASERIDELDHHPEWTNVYNRVEVRLQSHDVGRVTERDERLAEVLDACASGRTVEPELDTFGHDPADVRRWGVENGLLDDESAPLDQETFTAYHEAALGPR
;
A
#
# COMPACT_ATOMS: atom_id res chain seq x y z
N MET A 1 -17.95 13.93 -7.78
CA MET A 1 -17.06 14.02 -6.62
C MET A 1 -17.73 13.31 -5.46
N GLY A 2 -17.15 12.18 -5.07
CA GLY A 2 -17.58 11.42 -3.90
C GLY A 2 -16.48 11.42 -2.85
N THR A 3 -16.82 11.12 -1.60
CA THR A 3 -15.83 10.99 -0.53
C THR A 3 -15.75 9.52 -0.11
N ARG A 4 -14.55 8.95 -0.04
CA ARG A 4 -14.30 7.58 0.44
C ARG A 4 -13.23 7.63 1.53
N ASP A 5 -13.62 7.32 2.77
CA ASP A 5 -12.70 7.27 3.92
C ASP A 5 -11.84 8.55 4.12
N GLY A 6 -12.36 9.71 3.73
CA GLY A 6 -11.66 11.00 3.79
C GLY A 6 -10.84 11.36 2.55
N TRP A 7 -10.84 10.51 1.52
CA TRP A 7 -10.38 10.86 0.17
C TRP A 7 -11.49 11.54 -0.61
N ASP A 8 -11.17 12.69 -1.21
CA ASP A 8 -11.97 13.28 -2.28
C ASP A 8 -11.64 12.57 -3.60
N VAL A 9 -12.67 11.96 -4.18
CA VAL A 9 -12.58 11.11 -5.37
C VAL A 9 -13.13 11.84 -6.59
N SER A 10 -12.30 11.94 -7.61
CA SER A 10 -12.64 12.44 -8.96
C SER A 10 -11.99 11.54 -10.02
N ASP A 11 -12.41 11.67 -11.28
CA ASP A 11 -11.76 10.95 -12.39
C ASP A 11 -10.30 11.40 -12.58
N GLU A 12 -9.99 12.65 -12.22
CA GLU A 12 -8.68 13.25 -12.44
C GLU A 12 -7.65 12.83 -11.38
N ALA A 13 -8.04 12.85 -10.11
CA ALA A 13 -7.17 12.50 -8.99
C ALA A 13 -7.93 12.06 -7.74
N LEU A 14 -7.24 11.32 -6.88
CA LEU A 14 -7.60 11.13 -5.48
C LEU A 14 -6.84 12.14 -4.63
N THR A 15 -7.52 12.86 -3.75
CA THR A 15 -6.86 13.82 -2.86
C THR A 15 -7.27 13.62 -1.41
N LYS A 16 -6.32 13.74 -0.49
CA LYS A 16 -6.58 13.67 0.95
C LYS A 16 -5.59 14.52 1.73
N THR A 17 -6.05 15.07 2.85
CA THR A 17 -5.18 15.74 3.82
C THR A 17 -5.12 14.91 5.09
N TYR A 18 -3.90 14.56 5.51
CA TYR A 18 -3.61 13.95 6.80
C TYR A 18 -3.17 15.05 7.78
N GLU A 19 -3.75 15.05 8.97
CA GLU A 19 -3.36 15.94 10.06
C GLU A 19 -2.89 15.11 11.26
N PHE A 20 -1.73 15.45 11.80
CA PHE A 20 -1.07 14.76 12.91
C PHE A 20 -0.94 15.66 14.13
N ASP A 21 -0.50 15.12 15.27
CA ASP A 21 -0.33 15.90 16.50
C ASP A 21 0.78 16.96 16.37
N ASP A 22 1.88 16.61 15.68
CA ASP A 22 3.02 17.49 15.48
C ASP A 22 3.79 17.16 14.18
N PHE A 23 4.83 17.96 13.91
CA PHE A 23 5.70 17.77 12.73
C PHE A 23 6.43 16.42 12.75
N ARG A 24 6.81 15.90 13.92
CA ARG A 24 7.54 14.64 14.02
C ARG A 24 6.63 13.48 13.63
N ALA A 25 5.38 13.47 14.12
CA ALA A 25 4.39 12.48 13.74
C ALA A 25 4.10 12.48 12.23
N ALA A 26 4.06 13.66 11.60
CA ALA A 26 3.92 13.78 10.15
C ALA A 26 5.11 13.15 9.40
N ILE A 27 6.35 13.43 9.83
CA ILE A 27 7.55 12.83 9.25
C ILE A 27 7.58 11.32 9.48
N ASP A 28 7.21 10.83 10.66
CA ASP A 28 7.16 9.39 10.95
C ASP A 28 6.15 8.66 10.03
N PHE A 29 5.01 9.29 9.71
CA PHE A 29 4.11 8.80 8.66
C PHE A 29 4.79 8.78 7.28
N MET A 30 5.39 9.90 6.86
CA MET A 30 6.02 10.01 5.54
C MET A 30 7.15 9.00 5.35
N SER A 31 7.97 8.76 6.37
CA SER A 31 9.06 7.77 6.33
C SER A 31 8.55 6.33 6.19
N ARG A 32 7.49 5.96 6.92
CA ARG A 32 6.86 4.63 6.77
C ARG A 32 6.22 4.47 5.40
N ALA A 33 5.56 5.51 4.92
CA ALA A 33 4.95 5.52 3.60
C ALA A 33 5.99 5.41 2.48
N SER A 34 7.17 6.03 2.62
CA SER A 34 8.18 6.06 1.54
C SER A 34 8.69 4.68 1.15
N GLU A 35 8.87 3.77 2.11
CA GLU A 35 9.29 2.39 1.82
C GLU A 35 8.24 1.68 0.96
N ARG A 36 6.96 1.83 1.32
CA ARG A 36 5.85 1.20 0.59
C ARG A 36 5.58 1.84 -0.78
N ILE A 37 5.78 3.15 -0.90
CA ILE A 37 5.68 3.88 -2.17
C ILE A 37 6.71 3.37 -3.17
N ASP A 38 7.96 3.18 -2.73
CA ASP A 38 9.06 2.69 -3.56
C ASP A 38 8.81 1.23 -3.98
N GLU A 39 8.35 0.39 -3.05
CA GLU A 39 7.96 -0.99 -3.33
C GLU A 39 6.86 -1.13 -4.41
N LEU A 40 5.91 -0.18 -4.44
CA LEU A 40 4.82 -0.17 -5.42
C LEU A 40 5.21 0.44 -6.77
N ASP A 41 6.41 1.05 -6.87
CA ASP A 41 6.86 1.85 -8.02
C ASP A 41 5.80 2.87 -8.50
N HIS A 42 5.06 3.44 -7.55
CA HIS A 42 3.98 4.38 -7.82
C HIS A 42 4.03 5.53 -6.83
N HIS A 43 4.41 6.72 -7.32
CA HIS A 43 4.79 7.84 -6.48
C HIS A 43 3.65 8.86 -6.35
N PRO A 44 3.32 9.31 -5.13
CA PRO A 44 2.33 10.36 -4.93
C PRO A 44 2.90 11.75 -5.21
N GLU A 45 2.01 12.72 -5.47
CA GLU A 45 2.32 14.12 -5.22
C GLU A 45 1.92 14.44 -3.77
N TRP A 46 2.83 14.97 -2.96
CA TRP A 46 2.50 15.41 -1.61
C TRP A 46 3.15 16.74 -1.22
N THR A 47 2.51 17.46 -0.30
CA THR A 47 3.05 18.66 0.34
C THR A 47 2.93 18.52 1.85
N ASN A 48 4.03 18.72 2.57
CA ASN A 48 4.03 18.74 4.03
C ASN A 48 4.22 20.17 4.56
N VAL A 49 3.30 20.61 5.43
CA VAL A 49 3.39 21.87 6.17
C VAL A 49 3.13 21.58 7.64
N TYR A 50 4.18 21.62 8.45
CA TYR A 50 4.11 21.29 9.88
C TYR A 50 3.48 19.90 10.11
N ASN A 51 2.35 19.82 10.80
CA ASN A 51 1.64 18.58 11.11
C ASN A 51 0.65 18.14 10.01
N ARG A 52 0.62 18.82 8.87
CA ARG A 52 -0.32 18.54 7.77
C ARG A 52 0.43 17.97 6.56
N VAL A 53 -0.09 16.88 5.99
CA VAL A 53 0.40 16.28 4.73
C VAL A 53 -0.76 16.18 3.75
N GLU A 54 -0.70 16.97 2.69
CA GLU A 54 -1.65 16.95 1.59
C GLU A 54 -1.14 16.00 0.51
N VAL A 55 -1.96 15.05 0.08
CA VAL A 55 -1.62 14.02 -0.90
C VAL A 55 -2.56 14.11 -2.09
N ARG A 56 -2.00 14.00 -3.29
CA ARG A 56 -2.68 13.87 -4.57
C ARG A 56 -2.13 12.65 -5.32
N LEU A 57 -3.02 11.76 -5.72
CA LEU A 57 -2.70 10.54 -6.47
C LEU A 57 -3.33 10.60 -7.86
N GLN A 58 -2.51 10.34 -8.87
CA GLN A 58 -2.92 10.21 -10.25
C GLN A 58 -1.87 9.40 -11.01
N SER A 59 -2.31 8.45 -11.82
CA SER A 59 -1.44 7.76 -12.77
C SER A 59 -1.10 8.69 -13.93
N HIS A 60 0.07 9.34 -13.87
CA HIS A 60 0.50 10.35 -14.82
C HIS A 60 0.58 9.87 -16.27
N ASP A 61 0.92 8.60 -16.48
CA ASP A 61 0.98 7.94 -17.79
C ASP A 61 -0.40 7.81 -18.44
N VAL A 62 -1.45 7.69 -17.62
CA VAL A 62 -2.84 7.52 -18.07
C VAL A 62 -3.63 8.85 -18.01
N GLY A 63 -3.20 9.79 -17.17
CA GLY A 63 -3.84 11.09 -16.98
C GLY A 63 -5.16 11.04 -16.19
N ARG A 64 -5.41 9.95 -15.45
CA ARG A 64 -6.61 9.76 -14.61
C ARG A 64 -6.29 8.83 -13.44
N VAL A 65 -7.24 8.70 -12.51
CA VAL A 65 -7.18 7.70 -11.44
C VAL A 65 -7.22 6.28 -12.02
N THR A 66 -6.34 5.42 -11.53
CA THR A 66 -6.33 3.97 -11.81
C THR A 66 -6.29 3.17 -10.51
N GLU A 67 -6.36 1.85 -10.61
CA GLU A 67 -6.24 0.92 -9.47
C GLU A 67 -4.92 1.10 -8.70
N ARG A 68 -3.84 1.58 -9.35
CA ARG A 68 -2.57 1.89 -8.67
C ARG A 68 -2.73 3.02 -7.65
N ASP A 69 -3.52 4.03 -8.02
CA ASP A 69 -3.81 5.17 -7.15
C ASP A 69 -4.69 4.74 -5.97
N GLU A 70 -5.70 3.90 -6.21
CA GLU A 70 -6.54 3.36 -5.13
C GLU A 70 -5.74 2.49 -4.16
N ARG A 71 -4.85 1.63 -4.67
CA ARG A 71 -3.99 0.78 -3.84
C ARG A 71 -3.02 1.61 -2.99
N LEU A 72 -2.41 2.63 -3.57
CA LEU A 72 -1.54 3.54 -2.82
C LEU A 72 -2.33 4.32 -1.76
N ALA A 73 -3.57 4.73 -2.06
CA ALA A 73 -4.43 5.40 -1.08
C ALA A 73 -4.66 4.54 0.18
N GLU A 74 -4.93 3.24 0.01
CA GLU A 74 -5.12 2.30 1.11
C GLU A 74 -3.84 2.11 1.95
N VAL A 75 -2.68 2.03 1.29
CA VAL A 75 -1.37 1.93 1.96
C VAL A 75 -1.07 3.16 2.80
N LEU A 76 -1.36 4.36 2.28
CA LEU A 76 -1.18 5.61 3.02
C LEU A 76 -2.10 5.68 4.23
N ASP A 77 -3.36 5.24 4.10
CA ASP A 77 -4.31 5.19 5.22
C ASP A 77 -3.86 4.24 6.33
N ALA A 78 -3.30 3.09 5.95
CA ALA A 78 -2.70 2.18 6.91
C ALA A 78 -1.54 2.84 7.66
N CYS A 79 -0.58 3.43 6.93
CA CYS A 79 0.57 4.11 7.53
C CYS A 79 0.16 5.24 8.49
N ALA A 80 -0.86 6.03 8.10
CA ALA A 80 -1.35 7.16 8.89
C ALA A 80 -2.00 6.71 10.20
N SER A 81 -2.76 5.61 10.17
CA SER A 81 -3.48 5.10 11.34
C SER A 81 -2.58 4.48 12.42
N GLY A 82 -1.27 4.36 12.17
CA GLY A 82 -0.37 3.61 13.05
C GLY A 82 -0.69 2.12 13.15
N ARG A 83 -1.68 1.64 12.39
CA ARG A 83 -1.84 0.23 12.11
C ARG A 83 -0.65 -0.15 11.24
N THR A 84 0.21 -1.01 11.76
CA THR A 84 0.89 -1.93 10.86
C THR A 84 -0.24 -2.66 10.15
N VAL A 85 -0.48 -2.35 8.88
CA VAL A 85 -1.08 -3.38 8.03
C VAL A 85 -0.07 -4.51 8.07
N GLU A 86 -0.33 -5.50 8.90
CA GLU A 86 0.09 -6.84 8.53
C GLU A 86 -0.39 -6.99 7.09
N PRO A 87 0.49 -7.36 6.14
CA PRO A 87 0.14 -7.40 4.74
C PRO A 87 -0.98 -8.45 4.56
N GLU A 88 -2.23 -8.02 4.72
CA GLU A 88 -3.42 -8.75 4.27
C GLU A 88 -3.55 -8.65 2.74
N LEU A 89 -2.59 -7.99 2.07
CA LEU A 89 -2.20 -8.16 0.69
C LEU A 89 -0.69 -7.98 0.70
N ASP A 90 0.08 -8.86 0.06
CA ASP A 90 1.51 -8.60 -0.02
C ASP A 90 1.82 -7.29 -0.74
N THR A 91 3.06 -6.86 -0.55
CA THR A 91 3.71 -5.79 -1.30
C THR A 91 3.47 -5.90 -2.83
N PHE A 92 3.21 -7.10 -3.36
CA PHE A 92 3.04 -7.35 -4.79
C PHE A 92 1.58 -7.40 -5.26
N GLY A 93 0.61 -7.42 -4.34
CA GLY A 93 -0.82 -7.37 -4.61
C GLY A 93 -1.45 -8.75 -4.76
N HIS A 94 -0.77 -9.80 -4.30
CA HIS A 94 -1.33 -11.13 -4.28
C HIS A 94 -2.23 -11.32 -3.06
N ASP A 95 -3.32 -12.06 -3.28
CA ASP A 95 -4.27 -12.43 -2.23
C ASP A 95 -3.57 -13.37 -1.22
N PRO A 96 -3.54 -13.05 0.09
CA PRO A 96 -2.93 -13.90 1.10
C PRO A 96 -3.53 -15.30 1.17
N ALA A 97 -4.78 -15.49 0.76
CA ALA A 97 -5.37 -16.83 0.66
C ALA A 97 -4.69 -17.65 -0.43
N ASP A 98 -4.33 -17.03 -1.55
CA ASP A 98 -3.58 -17.68 -2.62
C ASP A 98 -2.13 -17.98 -2.18
N VAL A 99 -1.49 -17.05 -1.46
CA VAL A 99 -0.15 -17.25 -0.90
C VAL A 99 -0.12 -18.36 0.15
N ARG A 100 -1.11 -18.42 1.04
CA ARG A 100 -1.27 -19.50 2.04
C ARG A 100 -1.44 -20.85 1.37
N ARG A 101 -2.35 -20.94 0.40
CA ARG A 101 -2.60 -22.18 -0.34
C ARG A 101 -1.32 -22.69 -1.00
N TRP A 102 -0.63 -21.80 -1.72
CA TRP A 102 0.62 -22.14 -2.39
C TRP A 102 1.74 -22.52 -1.41
N GLY A 103 1.84 -21.81 -0.27
CA GLY A 103 2.81 -22.11 0.78
C GLY A 103 2.63 -23.50 1.38
N VAL A 104 1.38 -23.93 1.61
CA VAL A 104 1.06 -25.30 2.05
C VAL A 104 1.39 -26.33 0.96
N GLU A 105 1.02 -26.07 -0.29
CA GLU A 105 1.29 -26.96 -1.42
C GLU A 105 2.80 -27.19 -1.66
N ASN A 106 3.63 -26.19 -1.34
CA ASN A 106 5.08 -26.23 -1.52
C ASN A 106 5.85 -26.52 -0.22
N GLY A 107 5.16 -26.81 0.89
CA GLY A 107 5.78 -27.20 2.16
C GLY A 107 6.53 -26.08 2.90
N LEU A 108 6.19 -24.82 2.61
CA LEU A 108 6.69 -23.64 3.33
C LEU A 108 5.82 -23.32 4.57
N LEU A 109 4.57 -23.78 4.57
CA LEU A 109 3.65 -23.64 5.70
C LEU A 109 3.11 -25.01 6.13
N ASP A 110 2.88 -25.16 7.43
CA ASP A 110 2.24 -26.37 8.00
C ASP A 110 0.75 -26.48 7.60
N ASP A 111 0.04 -25.35 7.56
CA ASP A 111 -1.37 -25.25 7.15
C ASP A 111 -1.77 -23.82 6.75
N GLU A 112 -2.96 -23.62 6.16
CA GLU A 112 -3.42 -22.31 5.65
C GLU A 112 -3.72 -21.28 6.76
N SER A 113 -3.76 -21.67 8.03
CA SER A 113 -3.87 -20.77 9.18
C SER A 113 -2.51 -20.30 9.72
N ALA A 114 -1.41 -20.86 9.21
CA ALA A 114 -0.07 -20.44 9.59
C ALA A 114 0.16 -18.96 9.24
N PRO A 115 0.92 -18.22 10.08
CA PRO A 115 1.28 -16.84 9.81
C PRO A 115 2.14 -16.76 8.54
N LEU A 116 1.82 -15.82 7.65
CA LEU A 116 2.62 -15.56 6.47
C LEU A 116 3.86 -14.75 6.87
N ASP A 117 5.03 -15.30 6.57
CA ASP A 117 6.30 -14.61 6.73
C ASP A 117 6.81 -14.03 5.40
N GLN A 118 7.87 -13.22 5.49
CA GLN A 118 8.48 -12.57 4.33
C GLN A 118 9.06 -13.58 3.32
N GLU A 119 9.50 -14.75 3.79
CA GLU A 119 10.08 -15.80 2.93
C GLU A 119 8.99 -16.40 2.03
N THR A 120 7.84 -16.73 2.61
CA THR A 120 6.70 -17.32 1.90
C THR A 120 6.18 -16.38 0.82
N PHE A 121 6.04 -15.08 1.13
CA PHE A 121 5.60 -14.08 0.16
C PHE A 121 6.61 -13.85 -0.98
N THR A 122 7.91 -13.80 -0.66
CA THR A 122 8.95 -13.64 -1.67
C THR A 122 8.95 -14.82 -2.65
N ALA A 123 8.88 -16.04 -2.11
CA ALA A 123 8.85 -17.26 -2.92
C ALA A 123 7.59 -17.32 -3.82
N TYR A 124 6.42 -16.94 -3.30
CA TYR A 124 5.20 -16.88 -4.09
C TYR A 124 5.29 -15.87 -5.23
N HIS A 125 5.82 -14.67 -4.95
CA HIS A 125 5.98 -13.63 -5.97
C HIS A 125 6.92 -14.07 -7.11
N GLU A 126 8.07 -14.67 -6.78
CA GLU A 126 9.00 -15.19 -7.77
C GLU A 126 8.36 -16.29 -8.64
N ALA A 127 7.55 -17.17 -8.04
CA ALA A 127 6.83 -18.21 -8.77
C ALA A 127 5.75 -17.63 -9.69
N ALA A 128 5.00 -16.61 -9.24
CA ALA A 128 3.91 -15.99 -9.98
C ALA A 128 4.37 -15.22 -11.23
N LEU A 129 5.60 -14.70 -11.24
CA LEU A 129 6.18 -14.01 -12.40
C LEU A 129 6.65 -14.95 -13.52
N GLY A 130 6.78 -16.25 -13.24
CA GLY A 130 7.32 -17.23 -14.19
C GLY A 130 8.81 -17.02 -14.51
N PRO A 131 9.43 -17.89 -15.32
CA PRO A 131 10.82 -17.71 -15.75
C PRO A 131 10.94 -16.47 -16.65
N ARG A 132 11.97 -15.64 -16.38
CA ARG A 132 12.34 -14.49 -17.23
C ARG A 132 12.91 -14.90 -18.58
#